data_AF-A0A7K2XKK7-F1
#
_entry.id   AF-A0A7K2XKK7-F1
#
_cell.length_a   1.000
_cell.length_b   1.000
_cell.length_c   1.000
_cell.angle_alpha   90.00
_cell.angle_beta   90.00
_cell.angle_gamma   90.00
#
_symmetry.space_group_name_H-M   'P 1'
#
loop_
_entity.id
_entity.type
_entity.pdbx_description
1 polymer ?
#
loop_
_entity_poly.entity_id
_entity_poly.type
_entity_poly.pdbx_seq_one_letter_code
_entity_poly.pdbx_strand_id
1 'polypeptide(L)'
;MVPHTFVALAALPLTASGKVDRRALPAPDPEQETAPAGAVREAADGPEGVLCGLFAEVLGRAVAPDDNFFSLGGDSIAALTLVSRARGKGFAFTLGDVFRHKTPAALAPLTGSGAPVAAPEPAEACGESAATPVMRWLLDGPGPIGRFGQSMTLTLPAGADDARLVRALRTLLDRHAALRTRVVEGSDGRPALVVGEPGSVDAAQVLRRG
;
A
#
# COMPACT_ATOMS: atom_id res chain seq x y z
N MET A 1 -10.45 -14.94 2.27
CA MET A 1 -10.21 -15.48 0.93
C MET A 1 -11.54 -15.98 0.41
N VAL A 2 -12.09 -15.39 -0.64
CA VAL A 2 -13.39 -15.76 -1.24
C VAL A 2 -13.11 -16.18 -2.69
N PRO A 3 -13.60 -17.33 -3.17
CA PRO A 3 -13.40 -17.78 -4.55
C PRO A 3 -13.97 -16.79 -5.57
N HIS A 4 -13.28 -16.62 -6.71
CA HIS A 4 -13.75 -15.74 -7.79
C HIS A 4 -14.91 -16.35 -8.59
N THR A 5 -15.01 -17.69 -8.66
CA THR A 5 -16.04 -18.40 -9.43
C THR A 5 -16.57 -19.58 -8.64
N PHE A 6 -17.88 -19.81 -8.74
CA PHE A 6 -18.55 -20.99 -8.20
C PHE A 6 -19.15 -21.79 -9.34
N VAL A 7 -18.81 -23.08 -9.44
CA VAL A 7 -19.38 -24.00 -10.42
C VAL A 7 -20.30 -24.97 -9.69
N ALA A 8 -21.60 -24.91 -10.00
CA ALA A 8 -22.57 -25.84 -9.44
C ALA A 8 -22.39 -27.22 -10.09
N LEU A 9 -22.23 -28.25 -9.26
CA LEU A 9 -22.12 -29.64 -9.70
C LEU A 9 -23.24 -30.46 -9.06
N ALA A 10 -23.88 -31.34 -9.84
CA ALA A 10 -24.84 -32.28 -9.31
C ALA A 10 -24.17 -33.34 -8.39
N ALA A 11 -22.93 -33.71 -8.70
CA ALA A 11 -22.10 -34.60 -7.90
C ALA A 11 -20.61 -34.35 -8.16
N LEU A 12 -19.76 -34.65 -7.18
CA LEU A 12 -18.30 -34.57 -7.36
C LEU A 12 -17.80 -35.78 -8.15
N PRO A 13 -17.01 -35.58 -9.22
CA PRO A 13 -16.39 -36.69 -9.93
C PRO A 13 -15.35 -37.35 -9.02
N LEU A 14 -15.40 -38.66 -8.89
CA LEU A 14 -14.49 -39.44 -8.07
C LEU A 14 -13.66 -40.38 -8.95
N THR A 15 -12.38 -40.55 -8.61
CA THR A 15 -11.51 -41.61 -9.12
C THR A 15 -11.99 -42.98 -8.64
N ALA A 16 -11.48 -44.06 -9.24
CA ALA A 16 -11.74 -45.44 -8.77
C ALA A 16 -11.35 -45.67 -7.29
N SER A 17 -10.50 -44.81 -6.72
CA SER A 17 -10.12 -44.84 -5.30
C SER A 17 -11.06 -44.06 -4.35
N GLY A 18 -12.13 -43.46 -4.87
CA GLY A 18 -13.08 -42.64 -4.09
C GLY A 18 -12.62 -41.21 -3.81
N LYS A 19 -11.44 -40.80 -4.28
CA LYS A 19 -10.95 -39.40 -4.18
C LYS A 19 -11.51 -38.54 -5.30
N VAL A 20 -11.73 -37.25 -5.05
CA VAL A 20 -12.15 -36.28 -6.07
C VAL A 20 -11.16 -36.25 -7.23
N ASP A 21 -11.67 -36.48 -8.44
CA ASP A 21 -10.89 -36.38 -9.67
C ASP A 21 -10.88 -34.93 -10.14
N ARG A 22 -9.79 -34.22 -9.81
CA ARG A 22 -9.62 -32.81 -10.18
C ARG A 22 -9.51 -32.58 -11.69
N ARG A 23 -9.14 -33.58 -12.47
CA ARG A 23 -9.03 -33.46 -13.93
C ARG A 23 -10.37 -33.59 -14.63
N ALA A 24 -11.33 -34.25 -13.99
CA ALA A 24 -12.68 -34.40 -14.48
C ALA A 24 -13.62 -33.27 -14.00
N LEU A 25 -13.13 -32.33 -13.18
CA LEU A 25 -13.90 -31.14 -12.85
C LEU A 25 -14.07 -30.28 -14.11
N PRO A 26 -15.30 -29.84 -14.44
CA PRO A 26 -15.49 -28.93 -15.56
C PRO A 26 -14.70 -27.64 -15.30
N ALA A 27 -14.10 -27.11 -16.36
CA ALA A 27 -13.52 -25.78 -16.31
C ALA A 27 -14.63 -24.77 -16.00
N PRO A 28 -14.35 -23.71 -15.22
CA PRO A 28 -15.25 -22.56 -15.13
C PRO A 28 -15.54 -22.08 -16.55
N ASP A 29 -16.81 -21.77 -16.85
CA ASP A 29 -17.16 -21.25 -18.17
C ASP A 29 -16.42 -19.93 -18.37
N PRO A 30 -15.62 -19.74 -19.44
CA PRO A 30 -14.92 -18.47 -19.67
C PRO A 30 -15.93 -17.32 -19.89
N GLU A 31 -17.13 -17.65 -20.37
CA GLU A 31 -18.26 -16.71 -20.43
C GLU A 31 -18.83 -16.41 -19.04
N GLN A 32 -18.68 -17.26 -18.03
CA GLN A 32 -19.02 -16.93 -16.63
C GLN A 32 -17.88 -16.18 -15.90
N GLU A 33 -16.64 -16.29 -16.38
CA GLU A 33 -15.54 -15.42 -15.96
C GLU A 33 -15.65 -13.99 -16.52
N THR A 34 -16.42 -13.80 -17.61
CA THR A 34 -16.58 -12.52 -18.31
C THR A 34 -18.02 -12.03 -18.47
N ALA A 35 -19.04 -12.78 -18.08
CA ALA A 35 -20.41 -12.31 -18.03
C ALA A 35 -20.60 -11.53 -16.73
N PRO A 36 -20.71 -10.19 -16.77
CA PRO A 36 -21.29 -9.49 -15.66
C PRO A 36 -22.72 -10.01 -15.54
N ALA A 37 -23.08 -10.45 -14.34
CA ALA A 37 -24.48 -10.64 -14.00
C ALA A 37 -25.16 -9.27 -14.09
N GLY A 38 -25.72 -8.94 -15.26
CA GLY A 38 -26.35 -7.65 -15.56
C GLY A 38 -25.60 -6.86 -16.62
N ALA A 39 -26.35 -6.18 -17.49
CA ALA A 39 -25.81 -5.22 -18.45
C ALA A 39 -24.78 -4.31 -17.77
N VAL A 40 -23.59 -4.17 -18.36
CA VAL A 40 -22.54 -3.26 -17.85
C VAL A 40 -23.15 -1.87 -17.81
N ARG A 41 -23.50 -1.43 -16.60
CA ARG A 41 -24.02 -0.09 -16.39
C ARG A 41 -22.90 0.89 -16.71
N GLU A 42 -23.17 1.83 -17.59
CA GLU A 42 -22.24 2.91 -17.84
C GLU A 42 -22.12 3.80 -16.60
N ALA A 43 -20.91 4.28 -16.33
CA ALA A 43 -20.69 5.20 -15.23
C ALA A 43 -21.45 6.50 -15.49
N ALA A 44 -22.17 6.99 -14.47
CA ALA A 44 -22.76 8.30 -14.52
C ALA A 44 -21.65 9.38 -14.48
N ASP A 45 -21.95 10.55 -15.05
CA ASP A 45 -21.12 11.73 -14.92
C ASP A 45 -20.90 12.12 -13.45
N GLY A 46 -19.73 12.67 -13.14
CA GLY A 46 -19.39 13.14 -11.79
C GLY A 46 -18.51 12.15 -10.99
N PRO A 47 -18.67 12.07 -9.66
CA PRO A 47 -17.76 11.32 -8.79
C PRO A 47 -17.65 9.84 -9.13
N GLU A 48 -18.74 9.21 -9.59
CA GLU A 48 -18.77 7.80 -9.96
C GLU A 48 -17.84 7.50 -11.15
N GLY A 49 -17.94 8.28 -12.24
CA GLY A 49 -17.05 8.15 -13.41
C GLY A 49 -15.58 8.37 -13.05
N VAL A 50 -15.28 9.37 -12.21
CA VAL A 50 -13.90 9.60 -11.73
C VAL A 50 -13.40 8.42 -10.90
N LEU A 51 -14.24 7.84 -10.05
CA LEU A 51 -13.89 6.66 -9.26
C LEU A 51 -13.67 5.43 -10.13
N CYS A 52 -14.48 5.21 -11.17
CA CYS A 52 -14.24 4.12 -12.13
C CYS A 52 -12.86 4.25 -12.78
N GLY A 53 -12.48 5.47 -13.18
CA GLY A 53 -11.14 5.76 -13.71
C GLY A 53 -10.02 5.47 -12.70
N LEU A 54 -10.18 5.93 -11.44
CA LEU A 54 -9.18 5.69 -10.39
C LEU A 54 -9.05 4.20 -10.04
N PHE A 55 -10.16 3.46 -10.00
CA PHE A 55 -10.14 2.01 -9.81
C PHE A 55 -9.40 1.34 -10.96
N ALA A 56 -9.69 1.75 -12.20
CA ALA A 56 -9.07 1.17 -13.37
C ALA A 56 -7.55 1.39 -13.42
N GLU A 57 -7.09 2.59 -13.03
CA GLU A 57 -5.66 2.89 -12.92
C GLU A 57 -4.95 2.05 -11.86
N VAL A 58 -5.60 1.80 -10.73
CA VAL A 58 -5.03 1.05 -9.61
C VAL A 58 -5.02 -0.45 -9.88
N LEU A 59 -6.08 -0.97 -10.51
CA LEU A 59 -6.25 -2.39 -10.81
C LEU A 59 -5.65 -2.79 -12.17
N GLY A 60 -5.28 -1.83 -13.01
CA GLY A 60 -4.71 -2.07 -14.34
C GLY A 60 -5.70 -2.66 -15.36
N ARG A 61 -7.01 -2.47 -15.17
CA ARG A 61 -8.08 -3.01 -16.02
C ARG A 61 -9.31 -2.10 -16.01
N ALA A 62 -10.20 -2.23 -17.00
CA ALA A 62 -11.47 -1.52 -16.98
C ALA A 62 -12.36 -1.96 -15.80
N VAL A 63 -13.10 -1.02 -15.23
CA VAL A 63 -13.94 -1.21 -14.03
C VAL A 63 -15.28 -0.54 -14.25
N ALA A 64 -16.36 -1.30 -14.07
CA ALA A 64 -17.72 -0.80 -14.10
C ALA A 64 -18.13 -0.22 -12.73
N PRO A 65 -19.18 0.60 -12.67
CA PRO A 65 -19.60 1.26 -11.43
C PRO A 65 -19.97 0.33 -10.27
N ASP A 66 -20.47 -0.87 -10.59
CA ASP A 66 -20.92 -1.85 -9.60
C ASP A 66 -19.89 -2.97 -9.38
N ASP A 67 -18.72 -2.86 -10.02
CA ASP A 67 -17.65 -3.83 -9.87
C ASP A 67 -17.03 -3.75 -8.47
N ASN A 68 -16.93 -4.91 -7.83
CA ASN A 68 -16.32 -5.03 -6.53
C ASN A 68 -14.79 -5.01 -6.64
N PHE A 69 -14.17 -4.00 -6.01
CA PHE A 69 -12.72 -3.79 -5.98
C PHE A 69 -11.92 -5.05 -5.62
N PHE A 70 -12.37 -5.78 -4.60
CA PHE A 70 -11.66 -6.95 -4.07
C PHE A 70 -11.89 -8.20 -4.93
N SER A 71 -13.07 -8.32 -5.55
CA SER A 71 -13.34 -9.40 -6.52
C SER A 71 -12.50 -9.25 -7.77
N LEU A 72 -12.12 -8.02 -8.14
CA LEU A 72 -11.22 -7.73 -9.25
C LEU A 72 -9.72 -7.86 -8.92
N GLY A 73 -9.38 -8.36 -7.72
CA GLY A 73 -8.00 -8.58 -7.29
C GLY A 73 -7.37 -7.39 -6.54
N GLY A 74 -8.17 -6.38 -6.17
CA GLY A 74 -7.71 -5.30 -5.30
C GLY A 74 -7.35 -5.80 -3.90
N ASP A 75 -6.21 -5.38 -3.39
CA ASP A 75 -5.75 -5.67 -2.03
C ASP A 75 -5.69 -4.39 -1.17
N SER A 76 -5.11 -4.48 0.02
CA SER A 76 -4.97 -3.34 0.93
C SER A 76 -4.01 -2.26 0.41
N ILE A 77 -2.98 -2.63 -0.36
CA ILE A 77 -2.01 -1.68 -0.95
C ILE A 77 -2.68 -0.93 -2.10
N ALA A 78 -3.41 -1.65 -2.94
CA ALA A 78 -4.21 -1.09 -4.01
C ALA A 78 -5.28 -0.14 -3.45
N ALA A 79 -6.00 -0.56 -2.40
CA ALA A 79 -7.01 0.27 -1.77
C ALA A 79 -6.42 1.53 -1.11
N LEU A 80 -5.25 1.43 -0.48
CA LEU A 80 -4.54 2.60 0.07
C LEU A 80 -4.09 3.55 -1.05
N THR A 81 -3.60 3.01 -2.16
CA THR A 81 -3.22 3.79 -3.35
C THR A 81 -4.44 4.52 -3.94
N LEU A 82 -5.58 3.82 -4.05
CA LEU A 82 -6.85 4.39 -4.48
C LEU A 82 -7.25 5.58 -3.61
N VAL A 83 -7.27 5.42 -2.29
CA VAL A 83 -7.59 6.50 -1.33
C VAL A 83 -6.63 7.68 -1.50
N SER A 84 -5.33 7.42 -1.66
CA SER A 84 -4.32 8.48 -1.86
C SER A 84 -4.56 9.26 -3.16
N ARG A 85 -4.89 8.59 -4.27
CA ARG A 85 -5.17 9.26 -5.55
C ARG A 85 -6.49 10.01 -5.52
N ALA A 86 -7.51 9.43 -4.90
CA ALA A 86 -8.82 10.05 -4.74
C ALA A 86 -8.74 11.35 -3.94
N ARG A 87 -7.91 11.40 -2.89
CA ARG A 87 -7.61 12.64 -2.16
C ARG A 87 -7.01 13.72 -3.05
N GLY A 88 -6.11 13.36 -3.97
CA GLY A 88 -5.58 14.28 -4.97
C GLY A 88 -6.62 14.85 -5.95
N LYS A 89 -7.81 14.22 -6.03
CA LYS A 89 -8.98 14.69 -6.79
C LYS A 89 -10.03 15.39 -5.91
N GLY A 90 -9.71 15.65 -4.64
CA GLY A 90 -10.63 16.28 -3.69
C GLY A 90 -11.68 15.33 -3.09
N PHE A 91 -11.58 14.03 -3.33
CA PHE A 91 -12.48 13.05 -2.73
C PHE A 91 -11.95 12.59 -1.37
N ALA A 92 -12.80 12.71 -0.36
CA ALA A 92 -12.43 12.38 1.02
C ALA A 92 -13.21 11.17 1.52
N PHE A 93 -12.64 9.98 1.34
CA PHE A 93 -13.06 8.74 1.97
C PHE A 93 -11.86 7.99 2.55
N THR A 94 -12.13 7.06 3.46
CA THR A 94 -11.11 6.29 4.19
C THR A 94 -10.88 4.91 3.57
N LEU A 95 -9.80 4.25 3.96
CA LEU A 95 -9.59 2.84 3.62
C LEU A 95 -10.75 1.96 4.13
N GLY A 96 -11.29 2.28 5.31
CA GLY A 96 -12.46 1.58 5.87
C GLY A 96 -13.70 1.70 4.98
N ASP A 97 -13.90 2.85 4.34
CA ASP A 97 -15.00 3.06 3.41
C ASP A 97 -14.84 2.20 2.15
N VAL A 98 -13.61 2.04 1.64
CA VAL A 98 -13.36 1.11 0.51
C VAL A 98 -13.74 -0.32 0.89
N PHE A 99 -13.41 -0.77 2.09
CA PHE A 99 -13.80 -2.12 2.57
C PHE A 99 -15.31 -2.27 2.78
N ARG A 100 -16.01 -1.21 3.20
CA ARG A 100 -17.44 -1.22 3.43
C ARG A 100 -18.25 -1.14 2.13
N HIS A 101 -17.88 -0.23 1.23
CA HIS A 101 -18.67 0.12 0.05
C HIS A 101 -18.23 -0.64 -1.22
N LYS A 102 -16.94 -0.99 -1.34
CA LYS A 102 -16.35 -1.93 -2.31
C LYS A 102 -16.49 -1.58 -3.80
N THR A 103 -17.43 -0.74 -4.22
CA THR A 103 -17.68 -0.39 -5.63
C THR A 103 -17.56 1.13 -5.85
N PRO A 104 -17.24 1.58 -7.07
CA PRO A 104 -17.26 3.01 -7.41
C PRO A 104 -18.62 3.68 -7.09
N ALA A 105 -19.72 3.04 -7.45
CA ALA A 105 -21.07 3.54 -7.23
C ALA A 105 -21.40 3.74 -5.75
N ALA A 106 -20.99 2.79 -4.91
CA ALA A 106 -21.24 2.86 -3.47
C ALA A 106 -20.32 3.85 -2.75
N LEU A 107 -19.15 4.19 -3.33
CA LEU A 107 -18.24 5.21 -2.81
C LEU A 107 -18.58 6.62 -3.27
N ALA A 108 -19.19 6.78 -4.45
CA ALA A 108 -19.51 8.08 -5.04
C ALA A 108 -20.29 9.03 -4.10
N PRO A 109 -21.27 8.58 -3.29
CA PRO A 109 -21.97 9.45 -2.35
C PRO A 109 -21.09 9.99 -1.21
N LEU A 110 -19.99 9.31 -0.90
CA LEU A 110 -19.10 9.66 0.21
C LEU A 110 -18.07 10.73 -0.16
N THR A 111 -17.89 11.00 -1.45
CA THR A 111 -16.80 11.87 -1.92
C THR A 111 -16.91 13.32 -1.41
N GLY A 112 -18.10 13.76 -0.99
CA GLY A 112 -18.35 15.08 -0.40
C GLY A 112 -18.49 15.11 1.13
N SER A 113 -18.43 13.97 1.82
CA SER A 113 -18.72 13.89 3.27
C SER A 113 -17.48 13.92 4.17
N GLY A 114 -16.27 13.83 3.62
CA GLY A 114 -15.04 13.99 4.39
C GLY A 114 -14.52 15.43 4.31
N ALA A 115 -14.16 16.03 5.45
CA ALA A 115 -13.37 17.24 5.43
C ALA A 115 -12.07 16.96 4.65
N PRO A 116 -11.67 17.82 3.69
CA PRO A 116 -10.38 17.68 3.04
C PRO A 116 -9.31 17.72 4.12
N VAL A 117 -8.65 16.59 4.37
CA VAL A 117 -7.42 16.58 5.14
C VAL A 117 -6.41 17.28 4.24
N ALA A 118 -6.06 18.52 4.59
CA ALA A 118 -5.04 19.27 3.89
C ALA A 118 -3.86 18.34 3.64
N ALA A 119 -3.44 18.23 2.37
CA ALA A 119 -2.19 17.54 2.06
C ALA A 119 -1.13 18.20 2.96
N PRO A 120 -0.36 17.42 3.73
CA PRO A 120 0.67 18.02 4.56
C PRO A 120 1.57 18.82 3.61
N GLU A 121 1.67 20.12 3.86
CA GLU A 121 2.72 20.95 3.29
C GLU A 121 4.03 20.19 3.49
N PRO A 122 4.90 20.09 2.48
CA PRO A 122 6.20 19.47 2.67
C PRO A 122 6.96 20.32 3.70
N ALA A 123 6.83 19.94 4.96
CA ALA A 123 7.51 20.58 6.07
C ALA A 123 9.00 20.54 5.76
N GLU A 124 9.69 21.65 6.02
CA GLU A 124 11.14 21.69 6.02
C GLU A 124 11.63 20.48 6.83
N ALA A 125 12.27 19.55 6.14
CA ALA A 125 12.44 18.18 6.63
C ALA A 125 13.57 18.06 7.66
N CYS A 126 13.98 19.18 8.26
CA CYS A 126 15.11 19.32 9.17
C CYS A 126 14.64 19.99 10.46
N GLY A 127 15.25 19.62 11.59
CA GLY A 127 14.91 20.17 12.90
C GLY A 127 14.23 19.18 13.84
N GLU A 128 13.82 19.69 14.99
CA GLU A 128 13.24 18.91 16.07
C GLU A 128 11.72 18.76 15.91
N SER A 129 11.23 17.55 16.17
CA SER A 129 9.81 17.23 16.19
C SER A 129 9.51 16.28 17.35
N ALA A 130 8.26 16.30 17.84
CA ALA A 130 7.83 15.34 18.83
C ALA A 130 7.92 13.91 18.26
N ALA A 131 8.33 12.94 19.10
CA ALA A 131 8.32 11.54 18.68
C ALA A 131 6.94 11.12 18.19
N THR A 132 6.88 10.35 17.11
CA THR A 132 5.62 9.81 16.60
C THR A 132 5.03 8.80 17.60
N PRO A 133 3.71 8.51 17.58
CA PRO A 133 3.12 7.50 18.45
C PRO A 133 3.82 6.13 18.38
N VAL A 134 4.24 5.71 17.17
CA VAL A 134 4.97 4.45 16.99
C VAL A 134 6.38 4.50 17.57
N MET A 135 7.08 5.64 17.48
CA MET A 135 8.40 5.78 18.09
C MET A 135 8.31 5.81 19.61
N ARG A 136 7.31 6.49 20.20
CA ARG A 136 7.07 6.41 21.65
C ARG A 136 6.78 4.99 22.09
N TRP A 137 5.88 4.29 21.39
CA TRP A 137 5.60 2.88 21.69
C TRP A 137 6.85 1.99 21.64
N LEU A 138 7.74 2.22 20.66
CA LEU A 138 9.00 1.50 20.55
C LEU A 138 9.97 1.83 21.70
N LEU A 139 10.06 3.11 22.09
CA LEU A 139 10.96 3.61 23.13
C LEU A 139 10.49 3.22 24.54
N ASP A 140 9.17 3.23 24.76
CA ASP A 140 8.52 2.88 26.03
C ASP A 140 8.37 1.34 26.20
N GLY A 141 8.60 0.58 25.12
CA GLY A 141 8.43 -0.86 25.10
C GLY A 141 9.45 -1.61 25.98
N PRO A 142 9.09 -2.79 26.51
CA PRO A 142 10.00 -3.57 27.35
C PRO A 142 11.13 -4.19 26.52
N GLY A 143 12.37 -3.95 26.94
CA GLY A 143 13.57 -4.58 26.39
C GLY A 143 14.45 -3.65 25.54
N PRO A 144 15.65 -4.09 25.16
CA PRO A 144 16.58 -3.26 24.41
C PRO A 144 16.10 -3.06 22.96
N ILE A 145 16.01 -1.80 22.53
CA ILE A 145 15.65 -1.39 21.15
C ILE A 145 16.60 -2.02 20.12
N GLY A 146 17.84 -2.32 20.50
CA GLY A 146 18.85 -2.92 19.62
C GLY A 146 18.48 -4.30 19.02
N ARG A 147 17.36 -4.91 19.42
CA ARG A 147 16.80 -6.11 18.79
C ARG A 147 15.94 -5.80 17.56
N PHE A 148 15.52 -4.56 17.36
CA PHE A 148 14.75 -4.13 16.20
C PHE A 148 15.70 -3.82 15.04
N GLY A 149 15.86 -4.78 14.12
CA GLY A 149 16.68 -4.64 12.94
C GLY A 149 15.99 -5.22 11.72
N GLN A 150 16.06 -4.52 10.59
CA GLN A 150 15.67 -5.03 9.28
C GLN A 150 16.93 -5.22 8.44
N SER A 151 17.09 -6.39 7.87
CA SER A 151 18.20 -6.70 6.97
C SER A 151 17.66 -7.28 5.68
N MET A 152 18.34 -6.95 4.58
CA MET A 152 18.06 -7.51 3.26
C MET A 152 19.39 -7.79 2.56
N THR A 153 19.42 -8.80 1.71
CA THR A 153 20.56 -9.08 0.84
C THR A 153 20.26 -8.55 -0.56
N LEU A 154 21.19 -7.80 -1.13
CA LEU A 154 21.08 -7.22 -2.46
C LEU A 154 22.19 -7.77 -3.35
N THR A 155 21.86 -8.09 -4.60
CA THR A 155 22.87 -8.44 -5.61
C THR A 155 23.39 -7.15 -6.22
N LEU A 156 24.70 -6.93 -6.09
CA LEU A 156 25.35 -5.75 -6.67
C LEU A 156 25.64 -5.97 -8.15
N PRO A 157 25.52 -4.92 -8.99
CA PRO A 157 26.02 -4.97 -10.37
C PRO A 157 27.51 -5.31 -10.42
N ALA A 158 27.94 -5.97 -11.49
CA ALA A 158 29.35 -6.25 -11.72
C ALA A 158 30.18 -4.94 -11.69
N GLY A 159 31.30 -4.95 -10.98
CA GLY A 159 32.16 -3.77 -10.84
C GLY A 159 31.67 -2.71 -9.84
N ALA A 160 30.70 -3.03 -8.97
CA ALA A 160 30.35 -2.18 -7.84
C ALA A 160 31.50 -2.09 -6.84
N ASP A 161 32.21 -0.96 -6.86
CA ASP A 161 33.26 -0.61 -5.91
C ASP A 161 32.71 0.20 -4.72
N ASP A 162 33.53 0.35 -3.68
CA ASP A 162 33.14 1.08 -2.47
C ASP A 162 32.84 2.55 -2.75
N ALA A 163 33.55 3.17 -3.68
CA ALA A 163 33.29 4.56 -4.04
C ALA A 163 31.88 4.74 -4.64
N ARG A 164 31.42 3.80 -5.47
CA ARG A 164 30.06 3.76 -6.02
C ARG A 164 29.03 3.52 -4.92
N LEU A 165 29.28 2.58 -4.01
CA LEU A 165 28.38 2.28 -2.89
C LEU A 165 28.25 3.47 -1.93
N VAL A 166 29.35 4.14 -1.57
CA VAL A 166 29.34 5.35 -0.74
C VAL A 166 28.55 6.47 -1.40
N ARG A 167 28.70 6.68 -2.72
CA ARG A 167 27.91 7.69 -3.45
C ARG A 167 26.43 7.35 -3.43
N ALA A 168 26.06 6.10 -3.69
CA ALA A 168 24.66 5.66 -3.67
C ALA A 168 24.04 5.83 -2.27
N LEU A 169 24.76 5.40 -1.21
CA LEU A 169 24.32 5.57 0.18
C LEU A 169 24.16 7.04 0.54
N ARG A 170 25.09 7.92 0.15
CA ARG A 170 24.96 9.36 0.37
C ARG A 170 23.70 9.91 -0.29
N THR A 171 23.43 9.56 -1.55
CA THR A 171 22.21 10.00 -2.24
C THR A 171 20.94 9.55 -1.52
N LEU A 172 20.90 8.33 -1.00
CA LEU A 172 19.76 7.84 -0.21
C LEU A 172 19.63 8.59 1.13
N LEU A 173 20.72 8.75 1.87
CA LEU A 173 20.74 9.48 3.15
C LEU A 173 20.25 10.91 2.96
N ASP A 174 20.76 11.62 1.95
CA ASP A 174 20.42 13.03 1.70
C ASP A 174 18.95 13.18 1.25
N ARG A 175 18.47 12.26 0.40
CA ARG A 175 17.09 12.25 -0.09
C ARG A 175 16.07 11.94 0.99
N HIS A 176 16.39 11.09 1.96
CA HIS A 176 15.44 10.56 2.92
C HIS A 176 15.72 11.05 4.35
N ALA A 177 14.97 12.06 4.79
CA ALA A 177 14.98 12.61 6.15
C ALA A 177 14.98 11.54 7.26
N ALA A 178 14.18 10.48 7.09
CA ALA A 178 14.09 9.37 8.04
C ALA A 178 15.45 8.69 8.29
N LEU A 179 16.33 8.60 7.28
CA LEU A 179 17.65 7.98 7.42
C LEU A 179 18.67 8.89 8.12
N ARG A 180 18.33 10.17 8.33
CA ARG A 180 19.13 11.17 9.03
C ARG A 180 18.49 11.59 10.36
N THR A 181 17.42 10.92 10.77
CA THR A 181 16.71 11.18 12.03
C THR A 181 17.43 10.51 13.20
N ARG A 182 17.57 11.25 14.30
CA ARG A 182 18.09 10.75 15.57
C ARG A 182 17.03 10.94 16.66
N VAL A 183 16.99 9.99 17.59
CA VAL A 183 16.24 10.16 18.84
C VAL A 183 17.14 10.91 19.80
N VAL A 184 16.63 11.99 20.37
CA VAL A 184 17.31 12.80 21.40
C VAL A 184 16.38 12.96 22.60
N GLU A 185 16.95 13.34 23.75
CA GLU A 185 16.16 13.84 24.87
C GLU A 185 15.73 15.28 24.56
N GLY A 186 14.42 15.50 24.49
CA GLY A 186 13.82 16.80 24.19
C GLY A 186 13.89 17.75 25.38
N SER A 187 13.62 19.02 25.12
CA SER A 187 13.66 20.10 26.14
C SER A 187 12.70 19.89 27.32
N ASP A 188 11.66 19.07 27.16
CA ASP A 188 10.68 18.69 28.18
C ASP A 188 11.01 17.35 28.87
N GLY A 189 12.20 16.78 28.62
CA GLY A 189 12.64 15.48 29.13
C GLY A 189 11.98 14.29 28.45
N ARG A 190 11.23 14.51 27.36
CA ARG A 190 10.60 13.43 26.56
C ARG A 190 11.40 13.16 25.30
N PRO A 191 11.34 11.95 24.72
CA PRO A 191 12.05 11.66 23.49
C PRO A 191 11.53 12.52 22.33
N ALA A 192 12.46 13.18 21.65
CA ALA A 192 12.23 13.96 20.45
C ALA A 192 12.97 13.34 19.26
N LEU A 193 12.50 13.65 18.05
CA LEU A 193 13.14 13.26 16.79
C LEU A 193 13.78 14.49 16.18
N VAL A 194 15.09 14.46 16.00
CA VAL A 194 15.84 15.50 15.30
C VAL A 194 16.26 14.98 13.95
N VAL A 195 15.77 15.61 12.89
CA VAL A 195 16.24 15.35 11.54
C VAL A 195 17.42 16.26 11.25
N GLY A 196 18.58 15.68 10.92
CA GLY A 196 19.75 16.45 10.51
C GLY A 196 19.56 17.18 9.17
N GLU A 197 20.60 17.85 8.69
CA GLU A 197 20.67 18.38 7.32
C GLU A 197 21.19 17.33 6.32
N PRO A 198 20.94 17.46 5.00
CA PRO A 198 21.67 16.68 4.01
C PRO A 198 23.18 16.76 4.24
N GLY A 199 23.87 15.63 4.16
CA GLY A 199 25.30 15.50 4.51
C GLY A 199 25.60 15.35 6.00
N SER A 200 24.61 15.38 6.91
CA SER A 200 24.84 15.22 8.35
C SER A 200 25.25 13.80 8.78
N VAL A 201 25.18 12.82 7.88
CA VAL A 201 25.57 11.43 8.10
C VAL A 201 26.64 11.04 7.10
N ASP A 202 27.79 10.57 7.58
CA ASP A 202 28.88 10.12 6.71
C ASP A 202 28.57 8.70 6.17
N ALA A 203 28.27 8.63 4.87
CA ALA A 203 28.01 7.39 4.16
C ALA A 203 29.17 6.38 4.27
N ALA A 204 30.42 6.84 4.41
CA ALA A 204 31.57 5.95 4.56
C ALA A 204 31.62 5.26 5.92
N GLN A 205 31.06 5.87 6.97
CA GLN A 205 31.04 5.29 8.32
C GLN A 205 29.96 4.22 8.50
N VAL A 206 28.91 4.25 7.67
CA VAL A 206 27.81 3.28 7.71
C VAL A 206 28.00 2.12 6.72
N LEU A 207 28.95 2.23 5.78
CA LEU A 207 29.35 1.12 4.92
C LEU A 207 30.38 0.25 5.64
N ARG A 208 30.09 -1.04 5.80
CA ARG A 208 31.03 -2.04 6.32
C ARG A 208 31.22 -3.14 5.30
N ARG A 209 32.47 -3.50 5.01
CA ARG A 209 32.81 -4.76 4.32
C ARG A 209 33.17 -5.81 5.36
N GLY A 210 32.51 -6.96 5.26
CA GLY A 210 32.89 -8.18 5.97
C GLY A 210 33.99 -8.93 5.25
#